data_AF-A0A1F6BXQ7-F1
#
_entry.id   AF-A0A1F6BXQ7-F1
#
_cell.length_a   1.000
_cell.length_b   1.000
_cell.length_c   1.000
_cell.angle_alpha   90.00
_cell.angle_beta   90.00
_cell.angle_gamma   90.00
#
_symmetry.space_group_name_H-M   'P 1'
#
loop_
_entity.id
_entity.type
_entity.pdbx_description
1 polymer ?
#
loop_
_entity_poly.entity_id
_entity_poly.type
_entity_poly.pdbx_seq_one_letter_code
_entity_poly.pdbx_strand_id
1 'polypeptide(L)'
;MANIKHKVMRRVYYIYTLRRLKHPLFVHSAVVAVCFVALSRVVSIPDVFSNMLEVRVGELASFWIGAFANTGMLPLVLIGVIMFTALSLPWRWKSHELDELTFRLN
;
A
#
# COMPACT_ATOMS: atom_id res chain seq x y z
N MET A 1 -17.63 42.23 6.36
CA MET A 1 -16.27 41.79 5.93
C MET A 1 -15.88 40.35 6.31
N ALA A 2 -16.55 39.66 7.25
CA ALA A 2 -16.19 38.28 7.67
C ALA A 2 -16.41 37.18 6.60
N ASN A 3 -17.32 37.38 5.65
CA ASN A 3 -17.73 36.35 4.68
C ASN A 3 -16.64 35.99 3.64
N ILE A 4 -15.80 36.96 3.26
CA ILE A 4 -14.75 36.77 2.24
C ILE A 4 -13.62 35.90 2.81
N LYS A 5 -13.20 36.15 4.06
CA LYS A 5 -12.14 35.40 4.76
C LYS A 5 -12.48 33.91 4.87
N HIS A 6 -13.74 33.58 5.18
CA HIS A 6 -14.23 32.19 5.27
C HIS A 6 -14.28 31.48 3.90
N LYS A 7 -14.57 32.22 2.82
CA LYS A 7 -14.56 31.67 1.45
C LYS A 7 -13.14 31.37 0.97
N VAL A 8 -12.19 32.25 1.28
CA VAL A 8 -10.77 32.08 0.97
C VAL A 8 -10.18 30.92 1.77
N MET A 9 -10.42 30.82 3.09
CA MET A 9 -9.94 29.70 3.90
C MET A 9 -10.43 28.33 3.39
N ARG A 10 -11.71 28.21 2.99
CA ARG A 10 -12.22 26.95 2.41
C ARG A 10 -11.46 26.53 1.16
N ARG A 11 -11.14 27.47 0.26
CA ARG A 11 -10.36 27.16 -0.95
C ARG A 11 -8.95 26.72 -0.61
N VAL A 12 -8.32 27.33 0.39
CA VAL A 12 -6.99 26.92 0.87
C VAL A 12 -7.02 25.49 1.40
N TYR A 13 -8.02 25.13 2.21
CA TYR A 13 -8.18 23.75 2.69
C TYR A 13 -8.45 22.75 1.56
N TYR A 14 -9.27 23.10 0.57
CA TYR A 14 -9.48 22.25 -0.61
C TYR A 14 -8.21 22.05 -1.42
N ILE A 15 -7.44 23.10 -1.69
CA ILE A 15 -6.19 23.00 -2.43
C ILE A 15 -5.16 22.20 -1.63
N TYR A 16 -5.08 22.43 -0.30
CA TYR A 16 -4.19 21.69 0.58
C TYR A 16 -4.51 20.19 0.63
N THR A 17 -5.79 19.84 0.76
CA THR A 17 -6.25 18.44 0.76
C THR A 17 -6.07 17.78 -0.60
N LEU A 18 -6.37 18.48 -1.72
CA LEU A 18 -6.08 18.00 -3.07
C LEU A 18 -4.58 17.77 -3.30
N ARG A 19 -3.73 18.65 -2.76
CA ARG A 19 -2.27 18.51 -2.86
C ARG A 19 -1.77 17.32 -2.01
N ARG A 20 -2.38 17.09 -0.85
CA ARG A 20 -2.11 15.93 0.02
C ARG A 20 -2.59 14.61 -0.59
N LEU A 21 -3.73 14.62 -1.28
CA LEU A 21 -4.27 13.47 -2.03
C LEU A 21 -3.42 13.09 -3.24
N LYS A 22 -2.80 14.08 -3.89
CA LYS A 22 -1.79 13.84 -4.94
C LYS A 22 -0.45 13.35 -4.40
N HIS A 23 -0.27 13.31 -3.07
CA HIS A 23 0.99 12.85 -2.50
C HIS A 23 1.17 11.36 -2.82
N PRO A 24 2.32 10.97 -3.42
CA PRO A 24 2.57 9.60 -3.86
C PRO A 24 2.38 8.56 -2.74
N LEU A 25 2.69 8.93 -1.50
CA LEU A 25 2.47 8.10 -0.30
C LEU A 25 0.99 7.82 -0.02
N PHE A 26 0.09 8.79 -0.23
CA PHE A 26 -1.34 8.61 0.07
C PHE A 26 -2.00 7.65 -0.94
N VAL A 27 -1.60 7.74 -2.20
CA VAL A 27 -2.06 6.80 -3.23
C VAL A 27 -1.56 5.38 -2.94
N HIS A 28 -0.30 5.21 -2.53
CA HIS A 28 0.23 3.89 -2.18
C HIS A 28 -0.42 3.31 -0.93
N SER A 29 -0.62 4.11 0.13
CA SER A 29 -1.31 3.62 1.33
C SER A 29 -2.76 3.22 1.03
N ALA A 30 -3.46 3.98 0.18
CA ALA A 30 -4.80 3.63 -0.27
C ALA A 30 -4.83 2.31 -1.07
N VAL A 31 -3.89 2.13 -2.01
CA VAL A 31 -3.77 0.88 -2.79
C VAL A 31 -3.46 -0.31 -1.88
N VAL A 32 -2.52 -0.16 -0.95
CA VAL A 32 -2.18 -1.23 0.01
C VAL A 32 -3.38 -1.56 0.89
N ALA A 33 -4.11 -0.57 1.41
CA ALA A 33 -5.30 -0.80 2.23
C ALA A 33 -6.39 -1.55 1.45
N VAL A 34 -6.65 -1.17 0.19
CA VAL A 34 -7.61 -1.86 -0.67
C VAL A 34 -7.17 -3.29 -0.95
N CYS A 35 -5.88 -3.50 -1.25
CA CYS A 35 -5.34 -4.85 -1.46
C CYS A 35 -5.47 -5.71 -0.20
N PHE A 36 -5.25 -5.14 0.98
CA PHE A 36 -5.36 -5.85 2.26
C PHE A 36 -6.81 -6.28 2.55
N VAL A 37 -7.78 -5.39 2.28
CA VAL A 37 -9.21 -5.69 2.41
C VAL A 37 -9.66 -6.73 1.37
N ALA A 38 -9.12 -6.67 0.15
CA ALA A 38 -9.39 -7.69 -0.87
C ALA A 38 -8.79 -9.04 -0.47
N LEU A 39 -7.58 -9.05 0.09
CA LEU A 39 -6.89 -10.25 0.55
C LEU A 39 -7.65 -10.92 1.69
N SER A 40 -8.17 -10.16 2.66
CA SER A 40 -8.93 -10.72 3.79
C SER A 40 -10.26 -11.36 3.39
N ARG A 41 -10.79 -11.03 2.20
CA ARG A 41 -11.97 -11.68 1.63
C ARG A 41 -11.66 -12.97 0.86
N VAL A 42 -10.42 -13.10 0.39
CA VAL A 42 -9.99 -14.20 -0.47
C VAL A 42 -9.20 -15.24 0.32
N VAL A 43 -8.53 -14.83 1.40
CA VAL A 43 -7.70 -15.66 2.25
C VAL A 43 -8.12 -15.52 3.70
N SER A 44 -8.55 -16.62 4.31
CA SER A 44 -8.77 -16.72 5.75
C SER A 44 -7.43 -16.78 6.48
N ILE A 45 -7.06 -15.67 7.12
CA ILE A 45 -5.89 -15.60 8.01
C ILE A 45 -5.87 -16.72 9.07
N PRO A 46 -6.97 -17.03 9.79
CA PRO A 46 -6.93 -18.11 10.80
C PRO A 46 -6.63 -19.48 10.19
N ASP A 47 -7.14 -19.77 8.99
CA ASP A 47 -6.91 -21.06 8.32
C ASP A 47 -5.44 -21.19 7.87
N VAL A 48 -4.82 -20.10 7.41
CA VAL A 48 -3.38 -20.09 7.08
C VAL A 48 -2.54 -20.39 8.31
N PHE A 49 -2.85 -19.76 9.45
CA PHE A 49 -2.13 -20.01 10.70
C PHE A 49 -2.35 -21.42 11.24
N SER A 50 -3.57 -21.95 11.16
CA SER A 50 -3.88 -23.32 11.57
C SER A 50 -3.08 -24.33 10.74
N ASN A 51 -3.08 -24.18 9.41
CA ASN A 51 -2.32 -25.04 8.52
C ASN A 51 -0.80 -24.93 8.78
N MET A 52 -0.29 -23.73 9.09
CA MET A 52 1.14 -23.54 9.35
C MET A 52 1.58 -24.18 10.68
N LEU A 53 0.72 -24.19 11.71
CA LEU A 53 1.00 -24.82 13.00
C LEU A 53 0.94 -26.35 12.96
N GLU A 54 0.19 -26.91 12.02
CA GLU A 54 0.07 -28.35 11.82
C GLU A 54 1.29 -28.96 11.10
N VAL A 55 2.08 -28.13 10.41
CA VAL A 55 3.24 -28.57 9.63
C VAL A 55 4.45 -28.80 10.54
N ARG A 56 5.09 -29.98 10.41
CA ARG A 56 6.37 -30.27 11.10
C ARG A 56 7.44 -29.30 10.65
N VAL A 57 8.25 -28.83 11.61
CA VAL A 57 9.27 -27.77 11.41
C VAL A 57 10.29 -28.08 10.30
N GLY A 58 10.52 -29.37 9.99
CA GLY A 58 11.41 -29.81 8.91
C GLY A 58 10.78 -29.86 7.50
N GLU A 59 9.47 -29.71 7.38
CA GLU A 59 8.71 -29.79 6.12
C GLU A 59 8.08 -28.43 5.75
N LEU A 60 8.48 -27.34 6.40
CA LEU A 60 7.98 -26.00 6.08
C LEU A 60 8.22 -25.64 4.60
N ALA A 61 9.39 -25.97 4.05
CA ALA A 61 9.73 -25.61 2.68
C ALA A 61 8.82 -26.30 1.65
N SER A 62 8.55 -27.59 1.82
CA SER A 62 7.62 -28.34 0.95
C SER A 62 6.18 -27.86 1.13
N PHE A 63 5.78 -27.52 2.35
CA PHE A 63 4.48 -26.93 2.62
C PHE A 63 4.31 -25.57 1.92
N TRP A 64 5.30 -24.67 1.98
CA TRP A 64 5.24 -23.38 1.30
C TRP A 64 5.18 -23.54 -0.22
N ILE A 65 6.01 -24.42 -0.80
CA ILE A 65 5.99 -24.68 -2.25
C ILE A 65 4.63 -25.25 -2.67
N GLY A 66 4.09 -26.21 -1.90
CA GLY A 66 2.78 -26.81 -2.14
C GLY A 66 1.64 -25.80 -2.00
N ALA A 67 1.69 -24.95 -0.98
CA ALA A 67 0.73 -23.88 -0.77
C ALA A 67 0.75 -22.91 -1.94
N PHE A 68 1.93 -22.42 -2.37
CA PHE A 68 2.06 -21.52 -3.51
C PHE A 68 1.58 -22.15 -4.82
N ALA A 69 1.92 -23.42 -5.07
CA ALA A 69 1.52 -24.13 -6.29
C ALA A 69 -0.01 -24.36 -6.38
N ASN A 70 -0.68 -24.49 -5.22
CA ASN A 70 -2.13 -24.70 -5.14
C ASN A 70 -2.91 -23.42 -4.82
N THR A 71 -2.24 -22.27 -4.69
CA THR A 71 -2.91 -20.99 -4.43
C THR A 71 -3.55 -20.47 -5.71
N GLY A 72 -4.79 -19.98 -5.61
CA GLY A 72 -5.48 -19.38 -6.75
C GLY A 72 -4.76 -18.14 -7.31
N MET A 73 -5.07 -17.77 -8.55
CA MET A 73 -4.42 -16.64 -9.24
C MET A 73 -4.66 -15.27 -8.55
N LEU A 74 -5.84 -15.08 -7.96
CA LEU A 74 -6.24 -13.85 -7.26
C LEU A 74 -5.35 -13.49 -6.05
N PRO A 75 -5.13 -14.40 -5.08
CA PRO A 75 -4.20 -14.16 -3.98
C PRO A 75 -2.77 -13.85 -4.44
N LEU A 76 -2.28 -14.56 -5.48
CA LEU A 76 -0.94 -14.33 -6.03
C LEU A 76 -0.79 -12.93 -6.62
N VAL A 77 -1.79 -12.46 -7.37
CA VAL A 77 -1.80 -11.09 -7.92
C VAL A 77 -1.84 -10.05 -6.78
N LEU A 78 -2.66 -10.25 -5.75
CA LEU A 78 -2.74 -9.32 -4.62
C LEU A 78 -1.42 -9.23 -3.85
N ILE A 79 -0.78 -10.37 -3.57
CA ILE A 79 0.54 -10.42 -2.92
C ILE A 79 1.59 -9.73 -3.80
N GLY A 80 1.58 -10.00 -5.12
CA GLY A 80 2.48 -9.37 -6.08
C GLY A 80 2.32 -7.85 -6.13
N VAL A 81 1.08 -7.35 -6.13
CA VAL A 81 0.79 -5.90 -6.08
C VAL A 81 1.31 -5.31 -4.77
N ILE A 82 1.06 -5.94 -3.63
CA ILE A 82 1.55 -5.47 -2.32
C ILE A 82 3.08 -5.40 -2.31
N MET A 83 3.76 -6.47 -2.74
CA MET A 83 5.22 -6.51 -2.84
C MET A 83 5.76 -5.42 -3.77
N PHE A 84 5.14 -5.24 -4.94
CA PHE A 84 5.55 -4.21 -5.88
C PHE A 84 5.39 -2.80 -5.29
N THR A 85 4.27 -2.51 -4.62
CA THR A 85 4.08 -1.24 -3.92
C THR A 85 5.04 -1.05 -2.74
N ALA A 86 5.41 -2.12 -2.04
CA ALA A 86 6.38 -2.07 -0.95
C ALA A 86 7.78 -1.76 -1.47
N LEU A 87 8.18 -2.38 -2.58
CA LEU A 87 9.48 -2.19 -3.20
C LEU A 87 9.59 -0.84 -3.92
N SER A 88 8.48 -0.28 -4.41
CA SER A 88 8.47 1.03 -5.09
C SER A 88 8.55 2.22 -4.14
N LEU A 89 8.20 2.04 -2.86
CA LEU A 89 8.26 3.08 -1.82
C LEU A 89 9.64 3.72 -1.64
N PRO A 90 10.76 2.98 -1.48
CA PRO A 90 12.08 3.58 -1.30
C PRO A 90 12.55 4.37 -2.53
N TRP A 91 12.21 3.93 -3.74
CA TRP A 91 12.57 4.63 -4.98
C TRP A 91 11.85 5.97 -5.10
N ARG A 92 10.59 6.03 -4.67
CA ARG A 92 9.77 7.25 -4.66
C ARG A 92 10.15 8.24 -3.57
N TRP A 93 10.68 7.76 -2.45
CA TRP A 93 11.22 8.65 -1.43
C TRP A 93 12.40 9.44 -1.98
N LYS A 94 13.33 8.74 -2.66
CA LYS A 94 14.51 9.36 -3.28
C LYS A 94 14.16 10.36 -4.38
N SER A 95 13.12 10.12 -5.17
CA SER A 95 12.69 11.08 -6.20
C SER A 95 12.09 12.36 -5.60
N HIS A 96 11.37 12.26 -4.48
CA HIS A 96 10.74 13.42 -3.85
C HIS A 96 11.76 14.38 -3.21
N GLU A 97 12.89 13.84 -2.74
CA GLU A 97 14.00 14.63 -2.19
C GLU A 97 14.73 15.42 -3.28
N LEU A 98 14.85 14.85 -4.49
CA LEU A 98 15.45 15.51 -5.66
C LEU A 98 14.58 16.68 -6.19
N ASP A 99 13.25 16.52 -6.14
CA ASP A 99 12.31 17.58 -6.52
C ASP A 99 12.34 18.76 -5.53
N GLU A 100 12.52 18.53 -4.23
CA GLU A 100 12.69 19.62 -3.26
C GLU A 100 14.04 20.34 -3.41
N LEU A 101 15.12 19.62 -3.73
CA LEU A 101 16.45 20.21 -3.93
C LEU A 101 16.50 21.09 -5.18
N THR A 102 15.86 20.67 -6.27
CA THR A 102 15.78 21.46 -7.51
C THR A 102 14.92 22.72 -7.35
N PHE A 103 13.83 22.65 -6.57
CA PHE A 103 13.00 23.83 -6.27
C PHE A 103 13.70 24.85 -5.34
N ARG A 104 14.67 24.43 -4.51
CA ARG A 104 15.43 25.35 -3.65
C ARG A 104 16.60 26.04 -4.36
N LEU A 105 17.07 25.49 -5.47
CA LEU A 105 18.20 26.02 -6.24
C LEU A 105 17.77 27.03 -7.31
N ASN A 106 16.47 27.20 -7.53
CA ASN A 106 15.87 28.06 -8.56
C ASN A 106 15.02 29.16 -7.93
#